data_AF-A0A0N4X0F8-F1
#
_entry.id   AF-A0A0N4X0F8-F1
#
_cell.length_a   1.000
_cell.length_b   1.000
_cell.length_c   1.000
_cell.angle_alpha   90.00
_cell.angle_beta   90.00
_cell.angle_gamma   90.00
#
_symmetry.space_group_name_H-M   'P 1'
#
loop_
_entity.id
_entity.type
_entity.pdbx_description
1 polymer ?
#
loop_
_entity_poly.entity_id
_entity_poly.type
_entity_poly.pdbx_seq_one_letter_code
_entity_poly.pdbx_strand_id
1 'polypeptide(L)' 'LVGSKSDLHRKRRVTAFEGQTLARHMSCPFIEISARNNDCVNEAFLELMRIVERRRLMFCT' A
#
# COMPACT_ATOMS: atom_id res chain seq x y z
N LEU A 1 1.77 1.63 3.58
CA LEU A 1 2.16 2.76 2.72
C LEU A 1 1.54 2.58 1.34
N VAL A 2 0.92 3.62 0.77
CA VAL A 2 0.32 3.58 -0.57
C VAL A 2 1.05 4.55 -1.49
N GLY A 3 1.60 4.06 -2.59
CA GLY A 3 2.12 4.88 -3.68
C GLY A 3 1.02 5.21 -4.69
N SER A 4 0.56 6.46 -4.74
CA SER A 4 -0.51 6.88 -5.66
C SER A 4 0.03 7.39 -7.00
N LYS A 5 -0.83 7.41 -8.02
CA LYS A 5 -0.54 7.86 -9.40
C LYS A 5 0.43 6.94 -10.15
N SER A 6 0.31 5.63 -9.93
CA SER A 6 1.15 4.62 -10.61
C SER A 6 1.02 4.68 -12.14
N ASP A 7 -0.09 5.20 -12.67
CA ASP A 7 -0.31 5.43 -14.10
C ASP A 7 0.70 6.39 -14.74
N LEU A 8 1.29 7.31 -13.96
CA LEU A 8 2.23 8.33 -14.43
C LEU A 8 3.67 7.81 -14.55
N HIS A 9 3.87 6.65 -15.18
CA HIS A 9 5.17 5.99 -15.34
C HIS A 9 6.29 6.91 -15.85
N ARG A 10 6.00 7.76 -16.85
CA ARG A 10 6.98 8.70 -17.42
C ARG A 10 7.36 9.85 -16.48
N LYS A 11 6.55 10.14 -15.47
CA LYS A 11 6.80 11.17 -14.44
C LYS A 11 7.20 10.54 -13.10
N ARG A 12 7.51 9.23 -13.08
CA ARG A 12 7.92 8.53 -11.86
C ARG A 12 9.19 9.16 -11.30
N ARG A 13 9.13 9.55 -10.03
CA ARG A 13 10.28 10.10 -9.26
C ARG A 13 10.73 9.19 -8.13
N VAL A 14 9.85 8.29 -7.69
CA VAL A 14 10.13 7.29 -6.66
C VAL A 14 9.92 5.92 -7.27
N THR A 15 10.95 5.08 -7.20
CA THR A 15 10.90 3.70 -7.67
C THR A 15 10.06 2.84 -6.73
N ALA A 16 9.52 1.74 -7.24
CA ALA A 16 8.83 0.76 -6.39
C ALA A 16 9.75 0.20 -5.30
N PHE A 17 11.06 0.07 -5.57
CA PHE A 17 12.05 -0.38 -4.60
C PHE A 17 12.23 0.60 -3.44
N GLU A 18 12.33 1.91 -3.70
CA GLU A 18 12.42 2.94 -2.65
C GLU A 18 11.15 2.96 -1.80
N GLY A 19 9.98 2.90 -2.43
CA GLY A 19 8.70 2.83 -1.73
C GLY A 19 8.59 1.59 -0.83
N GLN A 20 8.98 0.43 -1.36
CA GLN A 20 9.01 -0.83 -0.60
C GLN A 20 10.02 -0.77 0.55
N THR A 21 11.18 -0.16 0.34
CA THR A 21 12.21 0.03 1.34
C THR A 21 11.69 0.89 2.49
N LEU A 22 11.06 2.04 2.20
CA LEU A 22 10.46 2.89 3.22
C LEU A 22 9.37 2.16 4.00
N ALA A 23 8.48 1.43 3.31
CA ALA A 23 7.40 0.69 3.97
C ALA A 23 7.92 -0.37 4.95
N ARG A 24 9.03 -1.06 4.62
CA ARG A 24 9.72 -2.00 5.51
C ARG A 24 10.22 -1.31 6.77
N HIS A 25 10.86 -0.14 6.64
CA HIS A 25 11.32 0.64 7.80
C HIS A 25 10.16 1.08 8.70
N MET A 26 9.00 1.37 8.12
CA MET A 26 7.77 1.70 8.86
C MET A 26 6.99 0.47 9.37
N SER A 27 7.50 -0.75 9.15
CA SER A 27 6.83 -2.01 9.48
C SER A 27 5.38 -2.08 8.94
N CYS A 28 5.18 -1.63 7.70
CA CYS A 28 3.87 -1.65 7.03
C CYS A 28 3.97 -2.20 5.60
N PRO A 29 2.87 -2.73 5.03
CA PRO A 29 2.87 -3.18 3.64
C PRO A 29 2.97 -1.99 2.67
N PHE A 30 3.43 -2.26 1.44
CA PHE A 30 3.48 -1.30 0.35
C PHE A 30 2.57 -1.77 -0.79
N ILE A 31 1.79 -0.84 -1.35
CA ILE A 31 0.99 -1.08 -2.56
C ILE A 31 1.02 0.18 -3.43
N GLU A 32 1.14 0.01 -4.74
CA GLU A 32 0.98 1.10 -5.70
C GLU A 32 -0.43 1.07 -6.30
N ILE A 33 -1.04 2.24 -6.45
CA ILE A 33 -2.40 2.38 -6.98
C ILE A 33 -2.48 3.47 -8.05
N SER A 34 -3.48 3.34 -8.92
CA SER A 34 -3.96 4.44 -9.75
C SER A 34 -5.42 4.70 -9.45
N ALA A 35 -5.71 5.76 -8.70
CA ALA A 35 -7.09 6.20 -8.48
C ALA A 35 -7.76 6.62 -9.80
N ARG A 36 -6.97 7.10 -10.78
CA ARG A 36 -7.47 7.51 -12.09
C ARG A 36 -7.97 6.33 -12.91
N ASN A 37 -7.22 5.24 -12.91
CA ASN A 37 -7.53 4.05 -13.69
C ASN A 37 -8.33 3.01 -12.90
N ASN A 38 -8.56 3.27 -11.61
CA ASN A 38 -9.10 2.31 -10.64
C ASN A 38 -8.21 1.05 -10.48
N ASP A 39 -6.88 1.20 -10.64
CA ASP A 39 -5.92 0.10 -10.47
C ASP A 39 -5.55 -0.05 -8.99
N CYS A 40 -5.72 -1.27 -8.46
CA CYS A 40 -5.30 -1.70 -7.12
C CYS A 40 -5.94 -0.93 -5.94
N VAL A 41 -6.97 -0.11 -6.19
CA VAL A 41 -7.64 0.71 -5.18
C VAL A 41 -8.34 -0.19 -4.16
N ASN A 42 -9.13 -1.16 -4.63
CA ASN A 42 -9.87 -2.08 -3.76
C ASN A 42 -8.92 -2.95 -2.94
N GLU A 43 -7.85 -3.43 -3.55
CA GLU A 43 -6.81 -4.24 -2.94
C GLU A 43 -6.13 -3.50 -1.78
N ALA A 44 -5.89 -2.19 -1.93
CA ALA A 44 -5.31 -1.37 -0.86
C ALA A 44 -6.24 -1.29 0.37
N PHE A 45 -7.55 -1.13 0.16
CA PHE A 45 -8.53 -1.11 1.25
C PHE A 45 -8.71 -2.50 1.87
N LEU A 46 -8.78 -3.55 1.06
CA LEU A 46 -8.87 -4.93 1.55
C LEU A 46 -7.66 -5.30 2.41
N GLU A 47 -6.45 -4.89 2.01
CA GLU A 47 -5.26 -5.17 2.81
C GLU A 47 -5.24 -4.40 4.12
N LEU A 48 -5.71 -3.15 4.13
CA LEU A 48 -5.93 -2.39 5.37
C LEU A 48 -6.89 -3.13 6.30
N MET A 49 -8.04 -3.57 5.79
CA MET A 49 -9.04 -4.29 6.58
C MET A 49 -8.48 -5.58 7.18
N ARG A 50 -7.69 -6.34 6.41
CA ARG A 50 -6.99 -7.53 6.92
C ARG A 50 -6.03 -7.21 8.06
N ILE A 51 -5.28 -6.10 7.97
CA ILE A 51 -4.38 -5.67 9.05
C ILE A 51 -5.17 -5.31 10.30
N VAL A 52 -6.26 -4.57 10.15
CA VAL A 52 -7.12 -4.17 11.27
C VAL A 52 -7.71 -5.40 11.97
N GLU A 53 -8.25 -6.36 11.22
CA GLU A 53 -8.81 -7.58 11.81
C GLU A 53 -7.74 -8.45 12.48
N ARG A 54 -6.56 -8.62 11.86
CA ARG A 54 -5.43 -9.32 12.48
C ARG A 54 -5.03 -8.71 13.81
N ARG A 55 -4.96 -7.37 13.88
CA ARG A 55 -4.68 -6.65 15.13
C ARG A 55 -5.78 -6.87 16.15
N ARG A 56 -7.06 -6.79 15.74
CA ARG A 56 -8.21 -7.04 16.63
C ARG A 56 -8.12 -8.41 17.29
N LEU A 57 -7.80 -9.45 16.53
CA LEU A 57 -7.66 -10.81 17.05
C LEU A 57 -6.45 -10.97 17.99
N MET A 58 -5.33 -10.30 17.72
CA MET A 58 -4.15 -10.33 18.60
C MET A 58 -4.38 -9.72 19.98
N PHE A 59 -5.31 -8.78 20.13
CA PHE A 59 -5.62 -8.13 21.42
C PHE A 59 -6.76 -8.83 22.18
N CYS A 60 -7.40 -9.85 21.60
CA CYS A 60 -8.48 -10.61 22.24
C CYS A 60 -8.04 -12.00 22.77
N THR A 61 -6.76 -12.35 22.64
CA THR A 61 -6.14 -13.56 23.21
C THR A 61 -5.16 -13.16 24.31
#